data_AF-A0A1V5UYJ7-F1
#
_entry.id   AF-A0A1V5UYJ7-F1
#
_cell.length_a   1.000
_cell.length_b   1.000
_cell.length_c   1.000
_cell.angle_alpha   90.00
_cell.angle_beta   90.00
_cell.angle_gamma   90.00
#
_symmetry.space_group_name_H-M   'P 1'
#
loop_
_entity.id
_entity.type
_entity.pdbx_description
1 polymer ?
#
loop_
_entity_poly.entity_id
_entity_poly.type
_entity_poly.pdbx_seq_one_letter_code
_entity_poly.pdbx_strand_id
1 'polypeptide(L)'
;MKYKNALDILPPDLVEQIQSHFKGGLMWIPCAKDHFRERNELIVSLVKQNVSVPEVARLAQVSERWVWELVRRSKNARTGTEQN
;
A
#
# COMPACT_ATOMS: atom_id res chain seq x y z
N MET A 1 15.04 0.61 -4.88
CA MET A 1 14.00 0.60 -5.94
C MET A 1 14.70 0.76 -7.27
N LYS A 2 14.47 -0.16 -8.22
CA LYS A 2 15.01 -0.02 -9.58
C LYS A 2 14.05 0.88 -10.37
N TYR A 3 14.58 1.91 -11.04
CA TYR A 3 13.79 2.67 -12.00
C TYR A 3 13.22 1.74 -13.06
N LYS A 4 11.96 1.92 -13.42
CA LYS A 4 11.31 1.19 -14.49
C LYS A 4 11.00 2.17 -15.61
N ASN A 5 11.20 1.76 -16.86
CA ASN A 5 10.84 2.60 -18.00
C ASN A 5 9.32 2.72 -18.05
N ALA A 6 8.81 3.93 -18.28
CA ALA A 6 7.38 4.18 -18.37
C ALA A 6 6.73 3.41 -19.54
N LEU A 7 7.44 3.26 -20.66
CA LEU A 7 6.97 2.50 -21.83
C LEU A 7 6.85 0.99 -21.57
N ASP A 8 7.50 0.48 -20.51
CA ASP A 8 7.39 -0.94 -20.12
C ASP A 8 6.16 -1.21 -19.22
N ILE A 9 5.50 -0.15 -18.71
CA ILE A 9 4.45 -0.26 -17.68
C ILE A 9 3.15 0.41 -18.12
N LEU A 10 3.25 1.52 -18.84
CA LEU A 10 2.14 2.37 -19.21
C LEU A 10 1.84 2.26 -20.72
N PRO A 11 0.58 2.46 -21.13
CA PRO A 11 0.23 2.59 -22.53
C PRO A 11 1.01 3.71 -23.24
N PRO A 12 1.44 3.53 -24.50
CA PRO A 12 2.21 4.53 -25.23
C PRO A 12 1.52 5.90 -25.34
N ASP A 13 0.21 5.91 -25.58
CA ASP A 13 -0.62 7.10 -25.67
C ASP A 13 -0.66 7.90 -24.35
N LEU A 14 -0.64 7.21 -23.21
CA LEU A 14 -0.52 7.85 -21.89
C LEU A 14 0.86 8.49 -21.69
N VAL A 15 1.93 7.85 -22.19
CA VAL A 15 3.29 8.41 -22.10
C VAL A 15 3.39 9.68 -22.94
N GLU A 16 2.80 9.72 -24.14
CA GLU A 16 2.73 10.93 -24.97
C GLU A 16 2.00 12.08 -24.27
N GLN A 17 0.88 11.79 -23.59
CA GLN A 17 0.17 12.79 -22.79
C GLN A 17 1.01 13.26 -21.60
N ILE A 18 1.73 12.39 -20.91
CA ILE A 18 2.64 12.82 -19.83
C ILE A 18 3.70 13.77 -20.39
N GLN A 19 4.27 13.46 -21.55
CA GLN A 19 5.28 14.30 -22.21
C GLN A 19 4.73 15.63 -22.74
N SER A 20 3.42 15.76 -22.99
CA SER A 20 2.81 17.06 -23.31
C SER A 20 2.85 18.00 -22.11
N HIS A 21 2.69 17.47 -20.90
CA HIS A 21 2.67 18.23 -19.64
C HIS A 21 4.02 18.32 -18.93
N PHE A 22 4.92 17.35 -19.12
CA PHE A 22 6.20 17.25 -18.44
C PHE A 22 7.32 16.89 -19.42
N LYS A 23 8.16 17.88 -19.75
CA LYS A 23 9.17 17.79 -20.83
C LYS A 23 10.46 17.08 -20.43
N GLY A 24 10.69 16.81 -19.15
CA GLY A 24 11.88 16.09 -18.68
C GLY A 24 12.14 16.26 -17.19
N GLY A 25 13.02 15.39 -16.65
CA GLY A 25 13.35 15.33 -15.23
C GLY A 25 12.76 14.09 -14.55
N LEU A 26 12.68 14.13 -13.21
CA LEU A 26 12.13 13.05 -12.41
C LEU A 26 10.71 13.41 -11.96
N MET A 27 9.72 12.63 -12.40
CA MET A 27 8.34 12.74 -11.94
C MET A 27 8.08 11.70 -10.84
N TRP A 28 7.65 12.16 -9.67
CA TRP A 28 7.18 11.29 -8.60
C TRP A 28 5.65 11.22 -8.63
N ILE A 29 5.11 10.00 -8.68
CA ILE A 29 3.66 9.77 -8.61
C ILE A 29 3.33 9.39 -7.15
N PRO A 30 2.47 10.15 -6.45
CA PRO A 30 2.04 9.75 -5.12
C PRO A 30 1.33 8.41 -5.18
N CYS A 31 1.71 7.48 -4.30
CA CYS A 31 0.91 6.28 -4.10
C CYS A 31 -0.42 6.70 -3.48
N ALA A 32 -1.53 6.38 -4.13
CA ALA A 32 -2.86 6.59 -3.54
C ALA A 32 -2.90 5.84 -2.20
N LYS A 33 -3.11 6.59 -1.11
CA LYS A 33 -3.09 6.05 0.26
C LYS A 33 -4.12 4.94 0.46
N ASP A 34 -5.18 4.95 -0.36
CA ASP A 34 -6.36 4.13 -0.17
C ASP A 34 -6.31 2.76 -0.86
N HIS A 35 -5.35 2.50 -1.77
CA HIS A 35 -5.30 1.22 -2.50
C HIS A 35 -5.21 -0.01 -1.59
N PHE A 36 -4.66 0.14 -0.39
CA PHE A 36 -4.52 -0.95 0.57
C PHE A 36 -5.30 -0.71 1.85
N ARG A 37 -6.07 0.39 1.96
CA ARG A 37 -6.74 0.74 3.22
C ARG A 37 -7.73 -0.34 3.62
N GLU A 38 -8.66 -0.67 2.73
CA GLU A 38 -9.68 -1.67 2.97
C GLU A 38 -9.08 -3.06 3.25
N ARG A 39 -8.07 -3.47 2.47
CA ARG A 39 -7.31 -4.71 2.71
C ARG A 39 -6.64 -4.71 4.08
N ASN A 40 -6.01 -3.61 4.47
CA ASN A 40 -5.29 -3.51 5.74
C ASN A 40 -6.25 -3.53 6.94
N GLU A 41 -7.40 -2.86 6.82
CA GLU A 41 -8.48 -2.89 7.81
C GLU A 41 -9.01 -4.32 7.98
N LEU A 42 -9.23 -5.04 6.87
CA LEU A 42 -9.62 -6.45 6.88
C LEU A 42 -8.56 -7.33 7.57
N ILE A 43 -7.28 -7.22 7.21
CA ILE A 43 -6.18 -7.95 7.86
C ILE A 43 -6.19 -7.75 9.38
N VAL A 44 -6.32 -6.50 9.83
CA VAL A 44 -6.35 -6.17 11.26
C VAL A 44 -7.60 -6.76 11.94
N SER A 45 -8.75 -6.78 11.27
CA SER A 45 -9.98 -7.35 11.81
C SER A 45 -9.89 -8.87 11.98
N LEU A 46 -9.30 -9.59 11.02
CA LEU A 46 -9.13 -11.04 11.06
C LEU A 46 -8.21 -11.47 12.21
N VAL A 47 -7.10 -10.75 12.41
CA VAL A 47 -6.20 -11.03 13.55
C VAL A 47 -6.91 -10.79 14.88
N LYS A 48 -7.77 -9.76 14.99
CA LYS A 48 -8.59 -9.51 16.20
C LYS A 48 -9.62 -10.61 16.46
N GLN A 49 -10.08 -11.28 15.42
CA GLN A 49 -10.97 -12.44 15.51
C GLN A 49 -10.20 -13.75 15.78
N ASN A 50 -8.90 -13.66 16.13
CA ASN A 50 -8.01 -14.80 16.40
C ASN A 50 -7.76 -15.72 15.19
N VAL A 51 -7.95 -15.23 13.96
CA VAL A 51 -7.46 -15.95 12.77
C VAL A 51 -5.93 -15.96 12.80
N SER A 52 -5.33 -17.12 12.53
CA SER A 52 -3.87 -17.28 12.60
C SER A 52 -3.16 -16.38 11.58
N VAL A 53 -2.05 -15.77 12.00
CA VAL A 53 -1.26 -14.87 11.14
C VAL A 53 -0.80 -15.53 9.83
N PRO A 54 -0.35 -16.79 9.81
CA PRO A 54 -0.03 -17.49 8.56
C PRO A 54 -1.21 -17.56 7.59
N GLU A 55 -2.42 -17.82 8.09
CA GLU A 55 -3.62 -17.92 7.25
C GLU A 55 -4.05 -16.55 6.73
N VAL A 56 -4.01 -15.51 7.56
CA VAL A 56 -4.28 -14.13 7.12
C VAL A 56 -3.28 -13.69 6.06
N ALA A 57 -1.99 -13.99 6.24
CA ALA A 57 -0.94 -13.67 5.27
C ALA A 57 -1.19 -14.34 3.92
N ARG A 58 -1.55 -15.64 3.95
CA ARG A 58 -1.90 -16.43 2.77
C ARG A 58 -3.10 -15.85 2.02
N LEU A 59 -4.20 -15.57 2.72
CA LEU A 59 -5.43 -15.05 2.13
C LEU A 59 -5.26 -13.62 1.57
N ALA A 60 -4.50 -12.77 2.27
CA ALA A 60 -4.29 -11.38 1.88
C ALA A 60 -3.11 -11.16 0.92
N GLN A 61 -2.40 -12.23 0.53
CA GLN A 61 -1.22 -12.20 -0.34
C GLN A 61 -0.14 -11.20 0.14
N VAL A 62 0.16 -11.25 1.43
CA VAL A 62 1.22 -10.44 2.07
C VAL A 62 2.12 -11.34 2.92
N SER A 63 3.27 -10.82 3.35
CA SER A 63 4.11 -11.55 4.30
C SER A 63 3.55 -11.50 5.72
N GLU A 64 3.82 -12.52 6.53
CA GLU A 64 3.45 -12.54 7.95
C GLU A 64 4.04 -11.33 8.71
N ARG A 65 5.28 -10.94 8.37
CA ARG A 65 5.91 -9.71 8.89
C ARG A 65 5.04 -8.48 8.64
N TRP A 66 4.45 -8.37 7.45
CA TRP A 66 3.58 -7.24 7.10
C TRP A 66 2.28 -7.27 7.90
N VAL A 67 1.71 -8.46 8.15
CA VAL A 67 0.54 -8.62 9.03
C VAL A 67 0.84 -8.09 10.44
N TRP A 68 1.96 -8.50 11.03
CA TRP A 68 2.37 -8.01 12.35
C TRP A 68 2.60 -6.50 12.39
N GLU A 69 3.22 -5.95 11.35
CA GLU A 69 3.44 -4.51 11.21
C GLU A 69 2.11 -3.73 11.14
N LEU A 70 1.12 -4.23 10.40
CA LEU A 70 -0.22 -3.63 10.32
C LEU A 70 -0.93 -3.66 11.68
N VAL A 71 -0.87 -4.77 12.40
CA VAL A 71 -1.44 -4.89 13.74
C VAL A 71 -0.77 -3.90 14.69
N ARG A 72 0.56 -3.80 14.68
CA ARG A 72 1.32 -2.84 15.48
C ARG A 72 0.92 -1.39 15.19
N ARG A 73 0.84 -1.01 13.91
CA ARG A 73 0.38 0.32 13.48
C ARG A 73 -1.03 0.63 13.96
N SER A 74 -1.93 -0.36 13.91
CA SER A 74 -3.33 -0.20 14.35
C SER A 74 -3.46 0.04 15.86
N LYS A 75 -2.55 -0.51 16.68
CA LYS A 75 -2.50 -0.26 18.13
C LYS A 75 -2.04 1.17 18.41
N ASN A 76 -0.97 1.61 17.75
CA ASN A 76 -0.42 2.96 17.92
C ASN A 76 -1.39 4.06 17.47
N ALA A 77 -2.18 3.82 16.43
CA ALA A 77 -3.19 4.76 15.96
C ALA A 77 -4.31 4.99 16.99
N ARG A 78 -4.67 3.97 17.78
CA ARG A 78 -5.67 4.07 18.87
C ARG A 78 -5.12 4.80 20.09
N THR A 79 -3.88 4.51 20.49
CA THR A 79 -3.26 5.18 21.65
C THR A 79 -3.00 6.66 21.41
N GLY A 80 -2.81 7.08 20.16
CA GLY A 80 -2.65 8.50 19.81
C GLY A 80 -3.96 9.30 19.73
N THR A 81 -5.11 8.63 19.72
CA THR A 81 -6.43 9.30 19.70
C THR A 81 -6.98 9.60 21.10
N GLU A 82 -6.39 9.03 22.16
CA GLU A 82 -6.79 9.25 23.56
C GLU A 82 -6.01 10.38 24.26
N GLN A 83 -5.13 11.11 23.55
CA GLN A 83 -4.27 12.16 24.12
C GLN A 83 -4.58 13.59 23.61
N ASN A 84 -5.75 13.83 23.00
CA ASN A 84 -6.20 15.17 22.58
C ASN A 84 -7.57 15.50 23.17
#